data_AF-A0A1W1EKP7-F1
#
_entry.id   AF-A0A1W1EKP7-F1
#
_cell.length_a   1.000
_cell.length_b   1.000
_cell.length_c   1.000
_cell.angle_alpha   90.00
_cell.angle_beta   90.00
_cell.angle_gamma   90.00
#
_symmetry.space_group_name_H-M   'P 1'
#
loop_
_entity.id
_entity.type
_entity.pdbx_description
1 polymer ?
#
loop_
_entity_poly.entity_id
_entity_poly.type
_entity_poly.pdbx_seq_one_letter_code
_entity_poly.pdbx_strand_id
1 'polypeptide(L)'
;MSIRYLYLLLLVGLLTGCMENKTETKLNGGVLLEQKCSKCHNLDMPPKSYENEIAPSMMAVTFHLKDFIKANDPSAHEAKVVEFIKDYVINPSRSKSFCDKASLDSYGVMPSQKGNVTVKELGVIAKYMYETYDNQKMLKIMQEKQRLANMPLHERVLEQQRCENCHDIEKDKIAPSFKMIANRYDKKDRDILIKSIKEGSKGKWEGRKVPMVPFKKMSDRDVEGIVDWILGMQKN
;
A
#
# COMPACT_ATOMS: atom_id res chain seq x y z
N MET A 1 -27.02 -0.50 -85.46
CA MET A 1 -27.78 -1.40 -84.57
C MET A 1 -26.75 -2.22 -83.81
N SER A 2 -26.38 -1.79 -82.60
CA SER A 2 -25.20 -2.33 -81.90
C SER A 2 -25.58 -2.81 -80.50
N ILE A 3 -25.12 -4.03 -80.24
CA ILE A 3 -25.34 -4.89 -79.06
C ILE A 3 -24.64 -4.27 -77.84
N ARG A 4 -25.30 -4.23 -76.67
CA ARG A 4 -24.63 -3.98 -75.40
C ARG A 4 -24.97 -5.05 -74.36
N TYR A 5 -23.89 -5.53 -73.76
CA TYR A 5 -23.73 -6.75 -73.00
C TYR A 5 -24.31 -6.69 -71.58
N LEU A 6 -24.85 -7.84 -71.22
CA LEU A 6 -25.09 -8.43 -69.92
C LEU A 6 -23.87 -8.32 -68.98
N TYR A 7 -24.06 -7.83 -67.74
CA TYR A 7 -23.22 -8.22 -66.60
C TYR A 7 -24.06 -8.32 -65.32
N LEU A 8 -24.14 -9.56 -64.83
CA LEU A 8 -24.78 -10.05 -63.63
C LEU A 8 -23.86 -9.75 -62.43
N LEU A 9 -24.26 -8.88 -61.50
CA LEU A 9 -23.53 -8.64 -60.25
C LEU A 9 -24.13 -9.51 -59.13
N LEU A 10 -23.42 -10.59 -58.85
CA LEU A 10 -23.67 -11.56 -57.79
C LEU A 10 -23.09 -11.01 -56.48
N LEU A 11 -23.96 -10.47 -55.62
CA LEU A 11 -23.58 -9.83 -54.35
C LEU A 11 -23.48 -10.91 -53.26
N VAL A 12 -22.27 -11.49 -53.11
CA VAL A 12 -21.93 -12.45 -52.07
C VAL A 12 -21.81 -11.71 -50.73
N GLY A 13 -22.74 -11.99 -49.82
CA GLY A 13 -22.70 -11.49 -48.44
C GLY A 13 -21.58 -12.17 -47.64
N LEU A 14 -20.50 -11.43 -47.38
CA LEU A 14 -19.48 -11.78 -46.39
C LEU A 14 -19.94 -11.27 -45.01
N LEU A 15 -20.60 -12.14 -44.24
CA LEU A 15 -20.74 -11.99 -42.80
C LEU A 15 -19.38 -12.32 -42.16
N THR A 16 -18.49 -11.34 -42.10
CA THR A 16 -17.30 -11.41 -41.24
C THR A 16 -17.74 -11.21 -39.79
N GLY A 17 -17.87 -12.34 -39.08
CA GLY A 17 -18.11 -12.35 -37.64
C GLY A 17 -17.05 -11.53 -36.91
N CYS A 18 -17.49 -10.50 -36.20
CA CYS A 18 -16.68 -9.83 -35.20
C CYS A 18 -16.50 -10.80 -34.02
N MET A 19 -15.40 -11.54 -33.99
CA MET A 19 -14.93 -12.16 -32.74
C MET A 19 -14.50 -11.02 -31.81
N GLU A 20 -15.37 -10.67 -30.86
CA GLU A 20 -14.99 -9.86 -29.70
C GLU A 20 -13.93 -10.60 -28.91
N ASN A 21 -12.68 -10.19 -29.08
CA ASN A 21 -11.59 -10.58 -28.20
C ASN A 21 -11.86 -9.96 -26.83
N LYS A 22 -12.57 -10.70 -25.96
CA LYS A 22 -12.72 -10.36 -24.54
C LYS A 22 -11.33 -10.26 -23.93
N THR A 23 -10.85 -9.04 -23.75
CA THR A 23 -9.65 -8.75 -22.98
C THR A 23 -9.93 -9.21 -21.54
N GLU A 24 -9.38 -10.35 -21.12
CA GLU A 24 -9.50 -10.77 -19.71
C GLU A 24 -8.88 -9.70 -18.84
N THR A 25 -9.71 -8.95 -18.12
CA THR A 25 -9.25 -7.96 -17.16
C THR A 25 -8.44 -8.68 -16.08
N LYS A 26 -7.14 -8.34 -15.96
CA LYS A 26 -6.26 -8.90 -14.93
C LYS A 26 -6.78 -8.49 -13.54
N LEU A 27 -7.24 -9.46 -12.76
CA LEU A 27 -7.74 -9.23 -11.41
C LEU A 27 -6.59 -8.85 -10.46
N ASN A 28 -6.85 -7.93 -9.53
CA ASN A 28 -5.91 -7.51 -8.50
C ASN A 28 -6.43 -7.95 -7.13
N GLY A 29 -5.70 -8.88 -6.48
CA GLY A 29 -6.13 -9.46 -5.21
C GLY A 29 -6.19 -8.47 -4.05
N GLY A 30 -5.27 -7.50 -3.98
CA GLY A 30 -5.29 -6.47 -2.95
C GLY A 30 -6.49 -5.54 -3.08
N VAL A 31 -6.78 -5.09 -4.30
CA VAL A 31 -7.96 -4.25 -4.58
C VAL A 31 -9.26 -5.00 -4.30
N LEU A 32 -9.35 -6.26 -4.71
CA LEU A 32 -10.53 -7.08 -4.43
C LEU A 32 -10.70 -7.35 -2.93
N LEU A 33 -9.62 -7.64 -2.21
CA LEU A 33 -9.64 -7.84 -0.75
C LEU A 33 -10.13 -6.57 -0.05
N GLU A 34 -9.61 -5.41 -0.44
CA GLU A 34 -10.06 -4.12 0.08
C GLU A 34 -11.54 -3.89 -0.21
N GLN A 35 -11.98 -4.01 -1.45
CA GLN A 35 -13.37 -3.74 -1.83
C GLN A 35 -14.39 -4.70 -1.20
N LYS A 36 -14.02 -5.97 -1.03
CA LYS A 36 -14.96 -7.03 -0.65
C LYS A 36 -14.91 -7.38 0.84
N CYS A 37 -13.78 -7.15 1.51
CA CYS A 37 -13.54 -7.67 2.86
C CYS A 37 -13.22 -6.58 3.91
N SER A 38 -12.75 -5.39 3.51
CA SER A 38 -12.32 -4.34 4.45
C SER A 38 -13.44 -3.76 5.32
N LYS A 39 -14.71 -3.92 4.92
CA LYS A 39 -15.85 -3.46 5.73
C LYS A 39 -15.94 -4.18 7.08
N CYS A 40 -15.44 -5.41 7.17
CA CYS A 40 -15.47 -6.21 8.39
C CYS A 40 -14.07 -6.54 8.89
N HIS A 41 -13.14 -6.84 7.99
CA HIS A 41 -11.81 -7.31 8.36
C HIS A 41 -10.77 -6.21 8.28
N ASN A 42 -10.01 -6.04 9.36
CA ASN A 42 -8.82 -5.21 9.36
C ASN A 42 -7.76 -5.82 8.42
N LEU A 43 -7.29 -5.02 7.46
CA LEU A 43 -6.30 -5.42 6.46
C LEU A 43 -4.87 -4.98 6.81
N ASP A 44 -4.70 -4.18 7.87
CA ASP A 44 -3.40 -3.65 8.30
C ASP A 44 -2.44 -4.79 8.70
N MET A 45 -1.16 -4.58 8.42
CA MET A 45 -0.06 -5.47 8.85
C MET A 45 1.11 -4.61 9.35
N PRO A 46 1.41 -4.58 10.66
CA PRO A 46 0.65 -5.22 11.74
C PRO A 46 -0.76 -4.60 11.92
N PRO A 47 -1.73 -5.37 12.43
CA PRO A 47 -3.09 -4.89 12.62
C PRO A 47 -3.11 -3.77 13.66
N LYS A 48 -3.81 -2.69 13.35
CA LYS A 48 -4.22 -1.71 14.36
C LYS A 48 -5.42 -2.26 15.13
N SER A 49 -5.41 -2.18 16.45
CA SER A 49 -6.57 -2.55 17.26
C SER A 49 -7.67 -1.51 17.10
N TYR A 50 -8.91 -1.97 16.92
CA TYR A 50 -10.09 -1.11 16.92
C TYR A 50 -11.04 -1.52 18.04
N GLU A 51 -11.75 -0.55 18.62
CA GLU A 51 -12.84 -0.86 19.55
C GLU A 51 -13.97 -1.54 18.78
N ASN A 52 -14.43 -2.71 19.25
CA ASN A 52 -15.52 -3.51 18.66
C ASN A 52 -15.18 -4.15 17.30
N GLU A 53 -14.04 -4.84 17.19
CA GLU A 53 -13.77 -5.70 16.03
C GLU A 53 -14.86 -6.77 15.88
N ILE A 54 -15.54 -6.78 14.73
CA ILE A 54 -16.62 -7.74 14.41
C ILE A 54 -16.09 -8.98 13.68
N ALA A 55 -14.83 -8.95 13.25
CA ALA A 55 -14.17 -10.05 12.58
C ALA A 55 -12.67 -10.01 12.86
N PRO A 56 -11.98 -11.17 12.89
CA PRO A 56 -10.54 -11.21 13.05
C PRO A 56 -9.83 -10.49 11.88
N SER A 57 -8.68 -9.88 12.15
CA SER A 57 -7.86 -9.28 11.09
C SER A 57 -7.48 -10.30 10.02
N MET A 58 -7.32 -9.87 8.77
CA MET A 58 -6.90 -10.74 7.68
C MET A 58 -5.53 -11.36 7.93
N MET A 59 -4.65 -10.65 8.63
CA MET A 59 -3.36 -11.18 9.04
C MET A 59 -3.51 -12.38 9.99
N ALA A 60 -4.31 -12.24 11.05
CA ALA A 60 -4.55 -13.31 12.01
C ALA A 60 -5.20 -14.54 11.35
N VAL A 61 -6.21 -14.32 10.51
CA VAL A 61 -6.84 -15.40 9.72
C VAL A 61 -5.80 -16.11 8.87
N THR A 62 -5.00 -15.37 8.10
CA THR A 62 -4.03 -15.98 7.18
C THR A 62 -2.96 -16.77 7.92
N PHE A 63 -2.43 -16.24 9.01
CA PHE A 63 -1.43 -16.94 9.83
C PHE A 63 -2.01 -18.22 10.42
N HIS A 64 -3.23 -18.15 10.98
CA HIS A 64 -3.89 -19.32 11.54
C HIS A 64 -4.14 -20.40 10.48
N LEU A 65 -4.59 -20.02 9.28
CA LEU A 65 -4.76 -20.98 8.19
C LEU A 65 -3.43 -21.61 7.77
N LYS A 66 -2.35 -20.82 7.69
CA LYS A 66 -1.01 -21.34 7.37
C LYS A 66 -0.45 -22.27 8.44
N ASP A 67 -0.80 -22.04 9.70
CA ASP A 67 -0.30 -22.87 10.81
C ASP A 67 -1.06 -24.20 10.91
N PHE A 68 -2.37 -24.20 10.66
CA PHE A 68 -3.21 -25.38 10.85
C PHE A 68 -3.36 -26.25 9.60
N ILE A 69 -3.36 -25.67 8.40
CA ILE A 69 -3.42 -26.43 7.16
C ILE A 69 -2.04 -27.04 6.91
N LYS A 70 -1.97 -28.37 6.77
CA LYS A 70 -0.69 -29.06 6.54
C LYS A 70 -0.54 -29.46 5.07
N ALA A 71 0.67 -29.32 4.54
CA ALA A 71 1.04 -29.85 3.24
C ALA A 71 2.51 -30.31 3.23
N ASN A 72 2.83 -31.09 2.21
CA ASN A 72 4.14 -31.72 2.07
C ASN A 72 5.20 -30.74 1.51
N ASP A 73 4.76 -29.71 0.81
CA ASP A 73 5.60 -28.68 0.20
C ASP A 73 4.87 -27.31 0.13
N PRO A 74 5.60 -26.21 -0.12
CA PRO A 74 5.01 -24.87 -0.13
C PRO A 74 3.95 -24.62 -1.20
N SER A 75 4.09 -25.20 -2.39
CA SER A 75 3.15 -25.01 -3.50
C SER A 75 1.82 -25.70 -3.19
N ALA A 76 1.91 -26.93 -2.70
CA ALA A 76 0.76 -27.68 -2.21
C ALA A 76 0.10 -27.00 -1.01
N HIS A 77 0.89 -26.35 -0.14
CA HIS A 77 0.36 -25.61 1.01
C HIS A 77 -0.48 -24.40 0.59
N GLU A 78 0.06 -23.54 -0.29
CA GLU A 78 -0.67 -22.39 -0.83
C GLU A 78 -2.00 -22.84 -1.46
N ALA A 79 -1.96 -23.86 -2.33
CA ALA A 79 -3.14 -24.36 -3.00
C ALA A 79 -4.22 -24.84 -2.00
N LYS A 80 -3.83 -25.55 -0.93
CA LYS A 80 -4.77 -26.01 0.10
C LYS A 80 -5.38 -24.84 0.89
N VAL A 81 -4.59 -23.83 1.24
CA VAL A 81 -5.10 -22.63 1.92
C VAL A 81 -6.08 -21.88 1.01
N VAL A 82 -5.75 -21.74 -0.28
CA VAL A 82 -6.62 -21.09 -1.26
C VAL A 82 -7.94 -21.84 -1.42
N GLU A 83 -7.92 -23.16 -1.57
CA GLU A 83 -9.15 -23.95 -1.68
C GLU A 83 -9.99 -23.89 -0.41
N PHE A 84 -9.36 -23.92 0.76
CA PHE A 84 -10.07 -23.72 2.02
C PHE A 84 -10.78 -22.36 2.07
N ILE A 85 -10.10 -21.27 1.74
CA ILE A 85 -10.69 -19.92 1.75
C ILE A 85 -11.87 -19.84 0.77
N LYS A 86 -11.71 -20.40 -0.43
CA LYS A 86 -12.78 -20.43 -1.45
C LYS A 86 -14.04 -21.12 -0.93
N ASP A 87 -13.90 -22.27 -0.28
CA ASP A 87 -15.05 -22.99 0.30
C ASP A 87 -15.61 -22.29 1.55
N TYR A 88 -14.75 -21.91 2.50
CA TYR A 88 -15.19 -21.34 3.78
C TYR A 88 -15.93 -20.01 3.58
N VAL A 89 -15.46 -19.13 2.69
CA VAL A 89 -16.11 -17.84 2.46
C VAL A 89 -17.50 -17.97 1.82
N ILE A 90 -17.74 -19.02 1.02
CA ILE A 90 -19.03 -19.30 0.39
C ILE A 90 -19.94 -20.13 1.30
N ASN A 91 -19.39 -21.14 1.99
CA ASN A 91 -20.12 -22.10 2.81
C ASN A 91 -19.51 -22.22 4.22
N PRO A 92 -19.53 -21.14 5.01
CA PRO A 92 -18.89 -21.11 6.31
C PRO A 92 -19.67 -21.97 7.32
N SER A 93 -18.94 -22.68 8.19
CA SER A 93 -19.53 -23.44 9.29
C SER A 93 -18.58 -23.51 10.48
N ARG A 94 -19.12 -23.77 11.68
CA ARG A 94 -18.30 -24.04 12.87
C ARG A 94 -17.40 -25.26 12.66
N SER A 95 -17.91 -26.33 12.02
CA SER A 95 -17.17 -27.58 11.80
C SER A 95 -15.99 -27.44 10.82
N LYS A 96 -16.04 -26.47 9.90
CA LYS A 96 -14.93 -26.16 8.99
C LYS A 96 -13.94 -25.18 9.58
N SER A 97 -14.29 -24.49 10.66
CA SER A 97 -13.42 -23.45 11.22
C SER A 97 -12.18 -24.07 11.84
N PHE A 98 -11.01 -23.51 11.53
CA PHE A 98 -9.79 -23.82 12.25
C PHE A 98 -9.65 -23.00 13.55
N CYS A 99 -10.50 -21.99 13.78
CA CYS A 99 -10.40 -21.12 14.96
C CYS A 99 -10.70 -21.87 16.26
N ASP A 100 -10.08 -21.43 17.35
CA ASP A 100 -10.38 -21.94 18.68
C ASP A 100 -11.81 -21.58 19.13
N LYS A 101 -12.25 -22.23 20.22
CA LYS A 101 -13.61 -22.04 20.76
C LYS A 101 -13.87 -20.60 21.20
N ALA A 102 -12.91 -19.95 21.87
CA ALA A 102 -13.10 -18.59 22.37
C ALA A 102 -13.25 -17.60 21.20
N SER A 103 -12.45 -17.77 20.14
CA SER A 103 -12.54 -16.99 18.90
C SER A 103 -13.90 -17.17 18.21
N LEU A 104 -14.41 -18.42 18.13
CA LEU A 104 -15.74 -18.70 17.57
C LEU A 104 -16.89 -18.20 18.43
N ASP A 105 -16.73 -18.16 19.75
CA ASP A 105 -17.74 -17.64 20.66
C ASP A 105 -17.75 -16.10 20.67
N SER A 106 -16.60 -15.46 20.40
CA SER A 106 -16.48 -14.00 20.26
C SER A 106 -16.96 -13.49 18.89
N TYR A 107 -16.40 -14.01 17.79
CA TYR A 107 -16.68 -13.51 16.43
C TYR A 107 -17.83 -14.25 15.74
N GLY A 108 -18.22 -15.42 16.24
CA GLY A 108 -19.14 -16.30 15.53
C GLY A 108 -18.49 -16.94 14.29
N VAL A 109 -19.34 -17.31 13.34
CA VAL A 109 -18.94 -17.84 12.04
C VAL A 109 -19.09 -16.72 11.02
N MET A 110 -18.14 -16.62 10.08
CA MET A 110 -18.22 -15.66 8.98
C MET A 110 -19.58 -15.79 8.25
N PRO A 111 -20.29 -14.70 7.94
CA PRO A 111 -21.48 -14.79 7.10
C PRO A 111 -21.09 -15.20 5.68
N SER A 112 -21.90 -16.06 5.05
CA SER A 112 -21.68 -16.48 3.66
C SER A 112 -21.60 -15.26 2.74
N GLN A 113 -20.58 -15.23 1.86
CA GLN A 113 -20.43 -14.21 0.83
C GLN A 113 -20.92 -14.69 -0.54
N LYS A 114 -21.72 -15.77 -0.58
CA LYS A 114 -22.33 -16.26 -1.82
C LYS A 114 -23.15 -15.15 -2.47
N GLY A 115 -22.84 -14.83 -3.72
CA GLY A 115 -23.46 -13.74 -4.47
C GLY A 115 -22.75 -12.37 -4.35
N ASN A 116 -21.93 -12.17 -3.32
CA ASN A 116 -21.15 -10.93 -3.14
C ASN A 116 -19.74 -11.02 -3.75
N VAL A 117 -19.21 -12.23 -3.85
CA VAL A 117 -17.89 -12.54 -4.40
C VAL A 117 -17.93 -13.85 -5.20
N THR A 118 -17.19 -13.89 -6.30
CA THR A 118 -17.08 -15.07 -7.17
C THR A 118 -15.92 -15.98 -6.71
N VAL A 119 -15.98 -17.26 -7.09
CA VAL A 119 -14.90 -18.22 -6.82
C VAL A 119 -13.58 -17.80 -7.50
N LYS A 120 -13.65 -17.14 -8.66
CA LYS A 120 -12.46 -16.60 -9.36
C LYS A 120 -11.83 -15.46 -8.57
N GLU A 121 -12.63 -14.50 -8.10
CA GLU A 121 -12.16 -13.42 -7.22
C GLU A 121 -11.57 -13.98 -5.91
N LEU A 122 -12.24 -14.96 -5.29
CA LEU A 122 -11.75 -15.59 -4.06
C LEU A 122 -10.39 -16.26 -4.25
N GLY A 123 -10.14 -16.92 -5.38
CA GLY A 123 -8.82 -17.49 -5.66
C GLY A 123 -7.71 -16.42 -5.69
N VAL A 124 -7.99 -15.27 -6.30
CA VAL A 124 -7.03 -14.15 -6.39
C VAL A 124 -6.86 -13.45 -5.04
N ILE A 125 -7.95 -13.25 -4.29
CA ILE A 125 -7.92 -12.71 -2.92
C ILE A 125 -7.12 -13.62 -1.99
N ALA A 126 -7.43 -14.92 -1.98
CA ALA A 126 -6.79 -15.90 -1.10
C ALA A 126 -5.29 -16.02 -1.38
N LYS A 127 -4.90 -16.03 -2.66
CA LYS A 127 -3.48 -16.00 -3.04
C LYS A 127 -2.79 -14.73 -2.57
N TYR A 128 -3.41 -13.57 -2.77
CA TYR A 128 -2.87 -12.30 -2.28
C TYR A 128 -2.73 -12.28 -0.76
N MET A 129 -3.72 -12.79 -0.01
CA MET A 129 -3.63 -12.95 1.45
C MET A 129 -2.41 -13.81 1.83
N TYR A 130 -2.29 -14.99 1.22
CA TYR A 130 -1.20 -15.93 1.49
C TYR A 130 0.18 -15.31 1.21
N GLU A 131 0.34 -14.57 0.11
CA GLU A 131 1.61 -13.92 -0.21
C GLU A 131 1.90 -12.69 0.66
N THR A 132 0.88 -11.92 1.03
CA THR A 132 1.02 -10.63 1.73
C THR A 132 1.25 -10.80 3.21
N TYR A 133 0.40 -11.59 3.87
CA TYR A 133 0.50 -11.83 5.30
C TYR A 133 1.50 -12.97 5.54
N ASP A 134 2.77 -12.58 5.69
CA ASP A 134 3.91 -13.46 5.91
C ASP A 134 4.75 -13.04 7.13
N ASN A 135 5.23 -14.02 7.91
CA ASN A 135 5.98 -13.78 9.14
C ASN A 135 7.30 -13.05 8.88
N GLN A 136 8.00 -13.33 7.77
CA GLN A 136 9.24 -12.63 7.44
C GLN A 136 8.97 -11.18 7.03
N LYS A 137 7.88 -10.94 6.28
CA LYS A 137 7.43 -9.57 5.96
C LYS A 137 7.06 -8.80 7.23
N MET A 138 6.34 -9.41 8.16
CA MET A 138 6.02 -8.81 9.45
C MET A 138 7.29 -8.45 10.21
N LEU A 139 8.23 -9.38 10.34
CA LEU A 139 9.47 -9.17 11.06
C LEU A 139 10.25 -7.98 10.49
N LYS A 140 10.33 -7.86 9.17
CA LYS A 140 10.97 -6.71 8.49
C LYS A 140 10.26 -5.39 8.80
N ILE A 141 8.92 -5.36 8.77
CA ILE A 141 8.14 -4.17 9.13
C ILE A 141 8.40 -3.76 10.59
N MET A 142 8.43 -4.73 11.50
CA MET A 142 8.68 -4.48 12.92
C MET A 142 10.10 -3.98 13.17
N GLN A 143 11.10 -4.60 12.53
CA GLN A 143 12.50 -4.17 12.60
C GLN A 143 12.66 -2.74 12.07
N GLU A 144 12.03 -2.41 10.96
CA GLU A 144 12.06 -1.06 10.39
C GLU A 144 11.39 -0.03 11.30
N LYS A 145 10.22 -0.37 11.85
CA LYS A 145 9.54 0.49 12.83
C LYS A 145 10.43 0.74 14.06
N GLN A 146 11.11 -0.29 14.56
CA GLN A 146 12.04 -0.16 15.68
C GLN A 146 13.26 0.68 15.32
N ARG A 147 13.82 0.51 14.12
CA ARG A 147 14.94 1.31 13.62
C ARG A 147 14.58 2.79 13.59
N LEU A 148 13.42 3.13 13.01
CA LEU A 148 12.91 4.50 12.95
C LEU A 148 12.57 5.08 14.34
N ALA A 149 12.10 4.25 15.27
CA ALA A 149 11.82 4.69 16.64
C ALA A 149 13.10 5.02 17.43
N ASN A 150 14.19 4.30 17.16
CA ASN A 150 15.48 4.47 17.83
C ASN A 150 16.38 5.54 17.17
N MET A 151 16.02 6.00 15.98
CA MET A 151 16.76 7.02 15.25
C MET A 151 16.51 8.42 15.82
N PRO A 152 17.53 9.30 15.90
CA PRO A 152 17.34 10.72 16.20
C PRO A 152 16.28 11.34 15.28
N LEU A 153 15.46 12.24 15.84
CA LEU A 153 14.31 12.80 15.09
C LEU A 153 14.73 13.43 13.77
N HIS A 154 15.81 14.20 13.74
CA HIS A 154 16.29 14.87 12.54
C HIS A 154 16.74 13.87 11.47
N GLU A 155 17.51 12.83 11.83
CA GLU A 155 17.92 11.76 10.90
C GLU A 155 16.71 11.04 10.31
N ARG A 156 15.73 10.71 11.16
CA ARG A 156 14.49 10.06 10.72
C ARG A 156 13.73 10.92 9.72
N VAL A 157 13.61 12.21 10.01
CA VAL A 157 12.94 13.16 9.13
C VAL A 157 13.65 13.28 7.79
N LEU A 158 14.98 13.44 7.81
CA LEU A 158 15.78 13.53 6.59
C LEU A 158 15.53 12.31 5.71
N GLU A 159 15.63 11.11 6.27
CA GLU A 159 15.43 9.85 5.55
C GLU A 159 13.98 9.69 5.04
N GLN A 160 12.98 9.90 5.89
CA GLN A 160 11.57 9.67 5.54
C GLN A 160 11.05 10.67 4.50
N GLN A 161 11.48 11.94 4.61
CA GLN A 161 11.09 13.00 3.67
C GLN A 161 12.05 13.13 2.49
N ARG A 162 13.12 12.34 2.49
CA ARG A 162 14.18 12.29 1.48
C ARG A 162 14.78 13.66 1.19
N CYS A 163 15.06 14.42 2.23
CA CYS A 163 15.60 15.78 2.11
C CYS A 163 16.97 15.78 1.42
N GLU A 164 17.74 14.69 1.55
CA GLU A 164 19.05 14.46 0.97
C GLU A 164 19.07 14.43 -0.57
N ASN A 165 17.91 14.21 -1.19
CA ASN A 165 17.76 14.30 -2.65
C ASN A 165 18.00 15.73 -3.16
N CYS A 166 17.80 16.74 -2.30
CA CYS A 166 17.98 18.14 -2.67
C CYS A 166 18.99 18.90 -1.81
N HIS A 167 19.08 18.54 -0.54
CA HIS A 167 19.96 19.15 0.44
C HIS A 167 21.13 18.23 0.79
N ASP A 168 22.16 18.81 1.38
CA ASP A 168 23.25 18.10 2.03
C ASP A 168 23.51 18.77 3.38
N ILE A 169 24.24 18.10 4.26
CA ILE A 169 24.62 18.68 5.54
C ILE A 169 25.61 19.84 5.31
N GLU A 170 26.67 19.58 4.56
CA GLU A 170 27.80 20.51 4.43
C GLU A 170 27.78 21.25 3.09
N LYS A 171 27.54 20.53 2.00
CA LYS A 171 27.76 21.05 0.64
C LYS A 171 26.47 21.46 -0.05
N ASP A 172 26.51 22.59 -0.73
CA ASP A 172 25.39 22.97 -1.58
C ASP A 172 25.17 21.93 -2.69
N LYS A 173 23.91 21.55 -2.91
CA LYS A 173 23.47 20.74 -4.05
C LYS A 173 22.54 21.60 -4.92
N ILE A 174 21.45 21.01 -5.40
CA ILE A 174 20.35 21.74 -6.04
C ILE A 174 19.72 22.76 -5.07
N ALA A 175 19.69 22.44 -3.77
CA ALA A 175 19.29 23.32 -2.68
C ALA A 175 20.50 23.68 -1.77
N PRO A 176 20.42 24.74 -0.96
CA PRO A 176 21.52 25.12 -0.07
C PRO A 176 21.74 24.06 1.01
N SER A 177 22.97 23.90 1.47
CA SER A 177 23.27 22.98 2.56
C SER A 177 22.58 23.39 3.86
N PHE A 178 22.34 22.43 4.75
CA PHE A 178 21.80 22.73 6.07
C PHE A 178 22.70 23.69 6.85
N LYS A 179 24.02 23.57 6.68
CA LYS A 179 24.97 24.53 7.24
C LYS A 179 24.83 25.94 6.67
N MET A 180 24.63 26.08 5.36
CA MET A 180 24.37 27.39 4.74
C MET A 180 23.06 28.01 5.28
N ILE A 181 22.03 27.19 5.46
CA ILE A 181 20.76 27.60 6.08
C ILE A 181 21.00 28.06 7.53
N ALA A 182 21.72 27.28 8.32
CA ALA A 182 22.07 27.58 9.71
C ALA A 182 22.89 28.88 9.85
N ASN A 183 23.78 29.15 8.89
CA ASN A 183 24.56 30.39 8.88
C ASN A 183 23.71 31.63 8.57
N ARG A 184 22.68 31.48 7.73
CA ARG A 184 21.81 32.60 7.32
C ARG A 184 20.71 32.95 8.33
N TYR A 185 20.19 31.96 9.05
CA TYR A 185 19.05 32.12 9.96
C TYR A 185 19.44 31.90 11.43
N ASP A 186 18.66 32.48 12.35
CA ASP A 186 18.81 32.32 13.80
C ASP A 186 17.56 31.72 14.45
N LYS A 187 17.62 31.41 15.75
CA LYS A 187 16.49 30.89 16.54
C LYS A 187 15.21 31.75 16.42
N LYS A 188 15.33 33.07 16.25
CA LYS A 188 14.19 33.98 16.04
C LYS A 188 13.49 33.78 14.70
N ASP A 189 14.16 33.17 13.72
CA ASP A 189 13.64 32.93 12.38
C ASP A 189 13.03 31.52 12.23
N ARG A 190 12.92 30.77 13.34
CA ARG A 190 12.40 29.41 13.39
C ARG A 190 11.08 29.26 12.63
N ASP A 191 10.14 30.16 12.85
CA ASP A 191 8.81 30.11 12.20
C ASP A 191 8.90 30.34 10.69
N ILE A 192 9.87 31.12 10.22
CA ILE A 192 10.11 31.33 8.79
C ILE A 192 10.57 30.02 8.14
N LEU A 193 11.44 29.26 8.80
CA LEU A 193 11.92 27.96 8.32
C LEU A 193 10.81 26.90 8.35
N ILE A 194 10.05 26.82 9.44
CA ILE A 194 8.89 25.93 9.57
C ILE A 194 7.90 26.19 8.43
N LYS A 195 7.56 27.47 8.19
CA LYS A 195 6.67 27.87 7.08
C LYS A 195 7.25 27.48 5.72
N SER A 196 8.56 27.67 5.53
CA SER A 196 9.23 27.30 4.28
C SER A 196 9.19 25.79 3.99
N ILE A 197 9.29 24.96 5.02
CA ILE A 197 9.18 23.49 4.87
C ILE A 197 7.74 23.09 4.58
N LYS A 198 6.76 23.61 5.34
CA LYS A 198 5.35 23.23 5.19
C LYS A 198 4.73 23.72 3.89
N GLU A 199 5.00 24.96 3.52
CA GLU A 199 4.36 25.64 2.37
C GLU A 199 5.24 25.65 1.12
N GLY A 200 6.49 25.21 1.24
CA GLY A 200 7.50 25.35 0.20
C GLY A 200 8.08 26.76 0.17
N SER A 201 9.09 26.98 -0.67
CA SER A 201 9.69 28.30 -0.84
C SER A 201 10.30 28.50 -2.22
N LYS A 202 10.29 29.74 -2.71
CA LYS A 202 10.88 30.12 -4.01
C LYS A 202 11.55 31.48 -3.89
N GLY A 203 12.66 31.67 -4.60
CA GLY A 203 13.32 32.98 -4.72
C GLY A 203 14.04 33.48 -3.46
N LYS A 204 14.09 32.69 -2.38
CA LYS A 204 14.81 33.07 -1.15
C LYS A 204 16.33 33.02 -1.31
N TRP A 205 16.84 32.24 -2.26
CA TRP A 205 18.26 31.98 -2.45
C TRP A 205 18.69 32.43 -3.85
N GLU A 206 19.63 33.37 -3.91
CA GLU A 206 20.16 33.86 -5.17
C GLU A 206 20.76 32.73 -6.01
N GLY A 207 20.55 32.78 -7.33
CA GLY A 207 21.02 31.73 -8.25
C GLY A 207 20.25 30.41 -8.20
N ARG A 208 19.33 30.20 -7.23
CA ARG A 208 18.56 28.94 -7.12
C ARG A 208 17.15 29.08 -7.70
N LYS A 209 16.94 28.43 -8.84
CA LYS A 209 15.67 28.48 -9.58
C LYS A 209 14.66 27.41 -9.16
N VAL A 210 15.13 26.33 -8.54
CA VAL A 210 14.27 25.21 -8.12
C VAL A 210 13.58 25.57 -6.79
N PRO A 211 12.24 25.63 -6.75
CA PRO A 211 11.53 25.89 -5.51
C PRO A 211 11.62 24.68 -4.56
N MET A 212 11.69 24.95 -3.25
CA MET A 212 11.52 23.92 -2.25
C MET A 212 10.05 23.45 -2.25
N VAL A 213 9.84 22.14 -2.34
CA VAL A 213 8.50 21.53 -2.35
C VAL A 213 7.84 21.62 -0.96
N PRO A 214 6.50 21.74 -0.89
CA PRO A 214 5.78 21.80 0.37
C PRO A 214 5.61 20.42 1.04
N PHE A 215 5.94 20.31 2.32
CA PHE A 215 5.73 19.11 3.14
C PHE A 215 4.48 19.24 4.03
N LYS A 216 3.31 19.48 3.41
CA LYS A 216 2.04 19.79 4.12
C LYS A 216 1.55 18.72 5.11
N LYS A 217 1.94 17.46 4.91
CA LYS A 217 1.52 16.32 5.75
C LYS A 217 2.50 15.99 6.87
N MET A 218 3.62 16.72 6.94
CA MET A 218 4.62 16.50 7.97
C MET A 218 4.12 17.02 9.32
N SER A 219 4.34 16.25 10.38
CA SER A 219 3.87 16.60 11.72
C SER A 219 4.58 17.83 12.27
N ASP A 220 3.93 18.59 13.15
CA ASP A 220 4.54 19.76 13.80
C ASP A 220 5.83 19.37 14.50
N ARG A 221 5.80 18.28 15.29
CA ARG A 221 6.97 17.72 15.97
C ARG A 221 8.15 17.47 15.02
N ASP A 222 7.88 16.87 13.85
CA ASP A 222 8.95 16.54 12.90
C ASP A 222 9.51 17.80 12.24
N VAL A 223 8.65 18.74 11.81
CA VAL A 223 9.09 20.00 11.15
C VAL A 223 9.87 20.87 12.13
N GLU A 224 9.37 20.97 13.35
CA GLU A 224 10.01 21.69 14.43
C GLU A 224 11.37 21.10 14.77
N GLY A 225 11.43 19.78 14.99
CA GLY A 225 12.67 19.13 15.38
C GLY A 225 13.76 19.17 14.30
N ILE A 226 13.40 19.14 13.00
CA ILE A 226 14.40 19.31 11.93
C ILE A 226 14.90 20.76 11.85
N VAL A 227 14.02 21.75 12.03
CA VAL A 227 14.42 23.17 12.04
C VAL A 227 15.32 23.46 13.24
N ASP A 228 14.98 22.94 14.41
CA ASP A 228 15.78 23.10 15.63
C ASP A 228 17.16 22.46 15.47
N TRP A 229 17.25 21.30 14.80
CA TRP A 229 18.54 20.69 14.47
C TRP A 229 19.35 21.53 13.48
N ILE A 230 18.74 22.05 12.40
CA ILE A 230 19.42 22.94 11.44
C ILE A 230 19.97 24.17 12.17
N LEU A 231 19.15 24.85 12.96
CA LEU A 231 19.55 26.07 13.69
C LEU A 231 20.55 25.79 14.82
N GLY A 232 20.66 24.54 15.27
CA GLY A 232 21.62 24.08 16.26
C GLY A 232 23.01 23.76 15.69
N MET A 233 23.19 23.76 14.37
CA MET A 233 24.48 23.55 13.74
C MET A 233 25.45 24.67 14.13
N GLN A 234 26.72 24.31 14.37
CA GLN A 234 27.75 25.30 14.69
C GLN A 234 27.98 26.23 13.49
N LYS A 235 27.91 27.54 13.77
CA LYS A 235 28.31 28.58 12.83
C LYS A 235 29.83 28.66 12.86
N ASN A 236 30.46 28.30 11.74
CA ASN A 236 31.91 28.45 11.55
C ASN A 236 32.19 29.74 10.79
#